data_AF-A0A854D8I2-F1
#
_entry.id   AF-A0A854D8I2-F1
#
_cell.length_a   1.000
_cell.length_b   1.000
_cell.length_c   1.000
_cell.angle_alpha   90.00
_cell.angle_beta   90.00
_cell.angle_gamma   90.00
#
_symmetry.space_group_name_H-M   'P 1'
#
loop_
_entity.id
_entity.type
_entity.pdbx_description
1 polymer ?
#
loop_
_entity_poly.entity_id
_entity_poly.type
_entity_poly.pdbx_seq_one_letter_code
_entity_poly.pdbx_strand_id
1 'polypeptide(L)' 'MIDHASVSVSDPAVSKAFYEAALAAGGTDNGAPGERSHYHPGYYGAFVLDPDGNNLEAVFHGAGD' A
#
# COMPACT_ATOMS: atom_id res chain seq x y z
N MET A 1 19.82 -2.11 -3.67
CA MET A 1 18.62 -2.55 -4.40
C MET A 1 17.45 -1.92 -3.68
N ILE A 2 16.53 -1.29 -4.40
CA ILE A 2 15.21 -0.97 -3.84
C ILE A 2 14.39 -2.24 -4.02
N ASP A 3 14.05 -2.90 -2.92
CA ASP A 3 13.16 -4.06 -2.96
C ASP A 3 11.71 -3.58 -2.88
N HIS A 4 10.78 -4.40 -3.38
CA HIS A 4 9.35 -4.13 -3.33
C HIS A 4 8.64 -5.35 -2.75
N ALA A 5 7.94 -5.13 -1.64
CA ALA A 5 7.17 -6.15 -0.97
C ALA A 5 5.71 -5.68 -0.82
N SER A 6 4.79 -6.54 -1.22
CA SER A 6 3.36 -6.30 -1.10
C SER A 6 2.71 -7.28 -0.12
N VAL A 7 1.72 -6.79 0.62
CA VAL A 7 0.84 -7.60 1.45
C VAL A 7 -0.60 -7.39 1.01
N SER A 8 -1.29 -8.48 0.70
CA SER A 8 -2.72 -8.44 0.43
C SER A 8 -3.51 -8.22 1.72
N VAL A 9 -4.48 -7.31 1.68
CA VAL A 9 -5.35 -6.98 2.81
C VAL A 9 -6.81 -7.28 2.47
N SER A 10 -7.65 -7.40 3.50
CA SER A 10 -9.06 -7.78 3.38
C SER A 10 -9.98 -6.69 2.80
N ASP A 11 -9.59 -5.42 2.95
CA ASP A 11 -10.41 -4.27 2.58
C ASP A 11 -9.59 -2.96 2.50
N PRO A 12 -10.12 -1.91 1.86
CA PRO A 12 -9.44 -0.62 1.74
C PRO A 12 -9.10 0.07 3.07
N ALA A 13 -9.89 -0.17 4.13
CA ALA A 13 -9.64 0.48 5.42
C ALA A 13 -8.38 -0.10 6.08
N VAL A 14 -8.09 -1.39 5.90
CA VAL A 14 -6.83 -2.00 6.35
C VAL A 14 -5.64 -1.45 5.57
N SER A 15 -5.76 -1.24 4.25
CA SER A 15 -4.69 -0.59 3.45
C SER A 15 -4.40 0.84 3.94
N LYS A 16 -5.44 1.62 4.24
CA LYS A 16 -5.30 2.95 4.86
C LYS A 16 -4.67 2.91 6.25
N ALA A 17 -5.07 1.96 7.09
CA ALA A 17 -4.53 1.80 8.44
C ALA A 17 -3.04 1.42 8.41
N PHE A 18 -2.63 0.54 7.47
CA PHE A 18 -1.22 0.24 7.21
C PHE A 18 -0.44 1.51 6.87
N TYR A 19 -0.94 2.32 5.95
CA TYR A 19 -0.27 3.56 5.53
C TYR A 19 -0.06 4.54 6.69
N GLU A 20 -1.11 4.79 7.47
CA GLU A 20 -1.03 5.69 8.63
C GLU A 20 -0.03 5.18 9.68
N ALA A 21 -0.04 3.87 9.95
CA ALA A 21 0.89 3.25 10.90
C ALA A 21 2.33 3.30 10.38
N ALA A 22 2.56 3.02 9.10
CA ALA A 22 3.88 3.04 8.49
C ALA A 22 4.48 4.45 8.47
N LEU A 23 3.68 5.49 8.18
CA LEU A 23 4.12 6.89 8.31
C LEU A 23 4.45 7.25 9.76
N ALA A 24 3.61 6.86 10.72
CA ALA A 24 3.86 7.11 12.14
C ALA A 24 5.13 6.40 12.65
N ALA A 25 5.51 5.29 12.03
CA ALA A 25 6.74 4.54 12.32
C ALA A 25 8.01 5.14 11.66
N GLY A 26 7.90 6.25 10.94
CA GLY A 26 9.02 6.90 10.25
C GLY A 26 9.16 6.53 8.78
N GLY A 27 8.19 5.83 8.20
CA GLY A 27 8.10 5.64 6.76
C GLY A 27 7.82 6.95 6.03
N THR A 28 8.18 7.00 4.75
CA THR A 28 7.96 8.14 3.87
C THR A 28 6.85 7.83 2.89
N ASP A 29 5.94 8.79 2.66
CA ASP A 29 4.88 8.64 1.65
C ASP A 29 5.48 8.33 0.27
N ASN A 30 4.94 7.29 -0.37
CA ASN A 30 5.28 6.91 -1.75
C ASN A 30 4.02 6.73 -2.61
N GLY A 31 2.86 7.09 -2.08
CA GLY A 31 1.56 6.84 -2.68
C GLY A 31 0.49 6.66 -1.63
N ALA A 32 -0.22 7.75 -1.34
CA ALA A 32 -1.37 7.74 -0.45
C ALA A 32 -2.41 6.65 -0.81
N PRO A 33 -3.18 6.15 0.18
CA PRO A 33 -4.21 5.15 -0.03
C PRO A 33 -5.22 5.59 -1.08
N GLY A 34 -5.42 4.76 -2.10
CA GLY A 34 -6.34 5.10 -3.18
C GLY A 34 -6.50 4.01 -4.23
N GLU A 35 -7.55 4.15 -5.03
CA GLU A 35 -7.79 3.26 -6.17
C GLU A 35 -6.77 3.53 -7.27
N ARG A 36 -6.21 2.45 -7.82
CA ARG A 36 -5.25 2.43 -8.91
C ARG A 36 -5.86 1.69 -10.10
N SER A 37 -6.92 2.26 -10.66
CA SER A 37 -7.69 1.69 -11.77
C SER A 37 -6.87 1.45 -13.06
N HIS A 38 -5.67 2.04 -13.16
CA HIS A 38 -4.72 1.77 -14.24
C HIS A 38 -4.02 0.40 -14.13
N TYR A 39 -4.07 -0.28 -12.98
CA TYR A 39 -3.62 -1.67 -12.83
C TYR A 39 -4.75 -2.63 -13.20
N HIS A 40 -5.84 -2.58 -12.45
CA HIS A 40 -7.12 -3.18 -12.80
C HIS A 40 -8.25 -2.57 -11.94
N PRO A 41 -9.52 -2.71 -12.35
CA PRO A 41 -10.65 -2.29 -11.52
C PRO A 41 -10.62 -2.95 -10.14
N GLY A 42 -10.91 -2.18 -9.09
CA GLY A 42 -10.94 -2.70 -7.71
C GLY A 42 -9.59 -2.73 -7.00
N TYR A 43 -8.49 -2.44 -7.69
CA TYR A 43 -7.17 -2.34 -7.06
C TYR A 43 -7.09 -1.09 -6.19
N TYR A 44 -7.06 -1.28 -4.87
CA TYR A 44 -6.85 -0.22 -3.89
C TYR A 44 -5.53 -0.47 -3.16
N GLY A 45 -4.61 0.47 -3.24
CA GLY A 45 -3.27 0.30 -2.67
C GLY A 45 -2.80 1.53 -1.91
N ALA A 46 -1.90 1.29 -0.95
CA ALA A 46 -1.18 2.33 -0.24
C ALA A 46 0.31 1.96 -0.15
N PHE A 47 1.18 2.93 -0.39
CA PHE A 47 2.61 2.74 -0.60
C PHE A 47 3.42 3.63 0.34
N VAL A 48 4.39 3.02 1.01
CA VAL A 48 5.30 3.73 1.93
C VAL A 48 6.72 3.23 1.71
N LEU A 49 7.68 4.14 1.67
CA LEU A 49 9.10 3.79 1.73
C LEU A 49 9.50 3.56 3.18
N ASP A 50 10.19 2.46 3.45
CA ASP A 50 10.87 2.25 4.73
C ASP A 50 12.16 3.10 4.83
N PRO A 51 12.81 3.16 6.00
CA PRO A 51 14.05 3.94 6.18
C PRO A 51 15.23 3.49 5.32
N ASP A 52 15.21 2.25 4.82
CA ASP A 52 16.22 1.70 3.91
C ASP A 52 15.88 2.00 2.44
N GLY A 53 14.70 2.58 2.17
CA GLY A 53 14.21 2.95 0.86
C GLY A 53 13.47 1.84 0.12
N ASN A 54 13.07 0.75 0.79
CA ASN A 54 12.25 -0.30 0.19
C ASN A 54 10.80 0.17 0.04
N ASN A 55 10.13 -0.24 -1.06
CA ASN A 55 8.74 0.11 -1.30
C ASN A 55 7.79 -0.94 -0.71
N LEU A 56 7.16 -0.60 0.41
CA LEU A 56 6.16 -1.43 1.07
C LEU A 56 4.76 -1.05 0.59
N GLU A 57 3.97 -2.07 0.27
CA GLU A 57 2.61 -1.90 -0.21
C GLU A 57 1.61 -2.75 0.59
N ALA A 58 0.47 -2.14 0.94
CA ALA A 58 -0.73 -2.88 1.35
C ALA A 58 -1.82 -2.73 0.30
N VAL A 59 -2.22 -3.85 -0.31
CA VAL A 59 -3.11 -3.89 -1.48
C VAL A 59 -4.39 -4.68 -1.22
N PHE A 60 -5.53 -4.13 -1.59
CA PHE A 60 -6.82 -4.80 -1.69
C PHE A 60 -7.18 -4.91 -3.17
N HIS A 61 -7.48 -6.12 -3.65
CA HIS A 61 -7.77 -6.34 -5.07
C HIS A 61 -9.26 -6.25 -5.44
N GLY A 62 -10.15 -6.00 -4.48
CA GLY A 62 -11.60 -6.00 -4.72
C GLY A 62 -12.22 -7.39 -4.58
N ALA A 63 -13.55 -7.46 -4.70
CA ALA A 63 -14.31 -8.72 -4.61
C ALA A 63 -14.20 -9.62 -5.85
N GLY A 64 -13.15 -9.44 -6.67
CA GLY A 64 -12.96 -10.07 -7.97
C GLY A 64 -11.87 -11.14 -8.04
N ASP A 65 -11.15 -11.39 -6.94
CA ASP A 65 -10.13 -12.44 -6.80
C ASP A 65 -10.63 -13.63 -5.96
#